data_AF-A0A6N9B7P4-F1
#
_entry.id   AF-A0A6N9B7P4-F1
#
_cell.length_a   1.000
_cell.length_b   1.000
_cell.length_c   1.000
_cell.angle_alpha   90.00
_cell.angle_beta   90.00
_cell.angle_gamma   90.00
#
_symmetry.space_group_name_H-M   'P 1'
#
loop_
_entity.id
_entity.type
_entity.pdbx_description
1 polymer ?
#
loop_
_entity_poly.entity_id
_entity_poly.type
_entity_poly.pdbx_seq_one_letter_code
_entity_poly.pdbx_strand_id
1 'polypeptide(L)'
;MVKITEIRTRVWNWVGPTVPPKANFCTSATDALPASEDSMASFRFHQWLTCEVVADNGMIGIGNAALAPPLIKETIDQYLA
;
A
#
# COMPACT_ATOMS: atom_id res chain seq x y z
N MET A 1 -5.13 15.90 -28.37
CA MET A 1 -4.17 15.44 -27.35
C MET A 1 -4.99 14.93 -26.20
N VAL A 2 -4.74 13.70 -25.73
CA VAL A 2 -5.45 13.10 -24.60
C VAL A 2 -5.04 13.82 -23.31
N LYS A 3 -6.00 14.11 -22.42
CA LYS A 3 -5.76 14.78 -21.13
C LYS A 3 -6.22 13.92 -19.96
N ILE A 4 -5.50 14.00 -18.85
CA ILE A 4 -5.94 13.43 -17.58
C ILE A 4 -7.09 14.28 -17.03
N THR A 5 -8.14 13.62 -16.56
CA THR A 5 -9.34 14.28 -16.00
C THR A 5 -9.55 13.97 -14.53
N GLU A 6 -9.05 12.83 -14.03
CA GLU A 6 -9.29 12.40 -12.66
C GLU A 6 -8.21 11.42 -12.19
N ILE A 7 -7.83 11.51 -10.92
CA ILE A 7 -7.03 10.51 -10.21
C ILE A 7 -7.88 9.91 -9.09
N ARG A 8 -8.02 8.59 -9.05
CA ARG A 8 -8.77 7.88 -8.00
C ARG A 8 -7.85 6.97 -7.21
N THR A 9 -7.70 7.20 -5.91
CA THR A 9 -6.94 6.30 -5.03
C THR A 9 -7.85 5.56 -4.06
N ARG A 10 -7.56 4.28 -3.81
CA ARG A 10 -8.29 3.44 -2.84
C ARG A 10 -7.31 2.60 -2.04
N VAL A 11 -7.51 2.54 -0.72
CA VAL A 11 -6.78 1.64 0.17
C VAL A 11 -7.63 0.40 0.43
N TRP A 12 -7.04 -0.76 0.20
CA TRP A 12 -7.62 -2.07 0.41
C TRP A 12 -7.02 -2.68 1.66
N ASN A 13 -7.86 -3.04 2.62
CA ASN A 13 -7.46 -3.69 3.87
C ASN A 13 -7.80 -5.17 3.78
N TRP A 14 -6.81 -6.05 3.93
CA TRP A 14 -7.07 -7.48 4.05
C TRP A 14 -7.69 -7.79 5.42
N VAL A 15 -8.92 -8.29 5.40
CA VAL A 15 -9.67 -8.73 6.59
C VAL A 15 -9.95 -10.23 6.59
N GLY A 16 -9.40 -10.95 5.61
CA GLY A 16 -9.51 -12.40 5.52
C GLY A 16 -8.52 -13.13 6.42
N PRO A 17 -8.49 -14.47 6.37
CA PRO A 17 -7.53 -15.26 7.13
C PRO A 17 -6.09 -14.95 6.70
N THR A 18 -5.16 -14.99 7.66
CA THR A 18 -3.72 -14.87 7.43
C THR A 18 -3.00 -16.04 8.08
N VAL A 19 -1.81 -16.37 7.57
CA VAL A 19 -0.96 -17.38 8.22
C VAL A 19 -0.39 -16.78 9.51
N PRO A 20 -0.52 -17.46 10.66
CA PRO A 20 0.06 -16.98 11.91
C PRO A 20 1.57 -16.72 11.79
N PRO A 21 2.09 -15.64 12.42
CA PRO A 21 3.54 -15.39 12.49
C PRO A 21 4.31 -16.59 13.04
N LYS A 22 5.55 -16.77 12.56
CA LYS A 22 6.47 -17.79 13.06
C LYS A 22 7.80 -17.14 13.42
N ALA A 23 8.36 -17.55 14.56
CA ALA A 23 9.69 -17.13 14.98
C ALA A 23 10.75 -17.58 13.97
N ASN A 24 11.83 -16.79 13.85
CA ASN A 24 12.99 -17.08 13.00
C ASN A 24 12.63 -17.33 11.51
N PHE A 25 11.54 -16.74 11.03
CA PHE A 25 11.05 -16.95 9.67
C PHE A 25 11.76 -16.07 8.64
N CYS A 26 11.90 -14.78 8.93
CA CYS A 26 12.55 -13.80 8.07
C CYS A 26 13.20 -12.75 8.97
N THR A 27 14.50 -12.54 8.81
CA THR A 27 15.21 -11.50 9.56
C THR A 27 14.85 -10.11 9.03
N SER A 28 14.67 -9.14 9.92
CA SER A 28 14.25 -7.77 9.58
C SER A 28 15.09 -6.73 10.33
N ALA A 29 14.94 -5.46 9.93
CA ALA A 29 15.64 -4.37 10.62
C ALA A 29 15.24 -4.24 12.11
N THR A 30 14.07 -4.74 12.51
CA THR A 30 13.65 -4.70 13.92
C THR A 30 14.32 -5.76 14.78
N ASP A 31 15.00 -6.76 14.21
CA ASP A 31 15.74 -7.76 14.98
C ASP A 31 16.90 -7.17 15.78
N ALA A 32 17.37 -5.97 15.40
CA ALA A 32 18.39 -5.24 16.16
C ALA A 32 17.86 -4.59 17.45
N LEU A 33 16.54 -4.56 17.64
CA LEU A 33 15.86 -4.02 18.83
C LEU A 33 15.57 -5.14 19.84
N PRO A 34 15.26 -4.83 21.11
CA PRO A 34 14.80 -5.83 22.07
C PRO A 34 13.65 -6.68 21.51
N ALA A 35 13.69 -7.98 21.77
CA ALA A 35 12.88 -8.98 21.07
C ALA A 35 11.39 -8.63 21.00
N SER A 36 10.86 -8.57 19.77
CA SER A 36 9.43 -8.54 19.45
C SER A 36 8.95 -9.97 19.19
N GLU A 37 7.73 -10.31 19.62
CA GLU A 37 7.09 -11.60 19.32
C GLU A 37 6.82 -11.78 17.81
N ASP A 38 6.68 -10.69 17.06
CA ASP A 38 6.61 -10.68 15.58
C ASP A 38 7.54 -9.59 15.02
N SER A 39 8.75 -9.97 14.60
CA SER A 39 9.71 -9.04 14.00
C SER A 39 9.32 -8.57 12.59
N MET A 40 8.27 -9.14 12.00
CA MET A 40 7.76 -8.72 10.69
C MET A 40 6.52 -7.83 10.78
N ALA A 41 6.03 -7.51 11.97
CA ALA A 41 4.77 -6.78 12.16
C ALA A 41 4.70 -5.46 11.36
N SER A 42 5.79 -4.69 11.31
CA SER A 42 5.87 -3.42 10.55
C SER A 42 6.20 -3.57 9.06
N PHE A 43 6.49 -4.80 8.60
CA PHE A 43 6.93 -5.08 7.23
C PHE A 43 5.91 -5.90 6.43
N ARG A 44 4.85 -6.42 7.07
CA ARG A 44 3.77 -7.13 6.39
C ARG A 44 2.91 -6.15 5.59
N PHE A 45 2.56 -6.54 4.36
CA PHE A 45 1.65 -5.78 3.51
C PHE A 45 0.25 -6.40 3.52
N HIS A 46 -0.49 -6.19 4.62
CA HIS A 46 -1.92 -6.51 4.68
C HIS A 46 -2.81 -5.35 4.22
N GLN A 47 -2.20 -4.27 3.73
CA GLN A 47 -2.87 -3.18 3.05
C GLN A 47 -2.23 -2.98 1.68
N TRP A 48 -3.02 -2.54 0.72
CA TRP A 48 -2.54 -2.17 -0.61
C TRP A 48 -3.30 -0.95 -1.14
N LEU A 49 -2.67 -0.18 -2.01
CA LEU A 49 -3.29 0.97 -2.67
C LEU A 49 -3.40 0.71 -4.17
N THR A 50 -4.56 1.02 -4.74
CA THR A 50 -4.75 1.16 -6.20
C THR A 50 -4.88 2.64 -6.54
N CYS A 51 -4.26 3.06 -7.64
CA CYS A 51 -4.33 4.42 -8.19
C CYS A 51 -4.78 4.34 -9.65
N GLU A 52 -5.94 4.90 -9.97
CA GLU A 52 -6.49 4.93 -11.31
C GLU A 52 -6.33 6.35 -11.89
N VAL A 53 -5.66 6.46 -13.04
CA VAL A 53 -5.47 7.71 -13.79
C VAL A 53 -6.43 7.69 -14.97
N VAL A 54 -7.48 8.53 -14.93
CA VAL A 54 -8.55 8.57 -15.93
C VAL A 54 -8.26 9.67 -16.95
N ALA A 55 -8.42 9.35 -18.23
CA ALA A 55 -8.28 10.30 -19.33
C ALA A 55 -9.65 10.67 -19.96
N ASP A 56 -9.68 11.81 -20.65
CA ASP A 56 -10.87 12.37 -21.31
C ASP A 56 -11.47 11.50 -22.42
N ASN A 57 -10.72 10.53 -22.92
CA ASN A 57 -11.18 9.55 -23.92
C ASN A 57 -11.64 8.21 -23.30
N GLY A 58 -11.73 8.13 -21.97
CA GLY A 58 -12.18 6.94 -21.24
C GLY A 58 -11.08 5.90 -20.96
N MET A 59 -9.83 6.13 -21.36
CA MET A 59 -8.71 5.27 -20.95
C MET A 59 -8.43 5.41 -19.45
N ILE A 60 -8.13 4.29 -18.79
CA ILE A 60 -7.75 4.26 -17.37
C ILE A 60 -6.43 3.52 -17.21
N GLY A 61 -5.41 4.23 -16.73
CA GLY A 61 -4.15 3.63 -16.29
C GLY A 61 -4.24 3.17 -14.84
N ILE A 62 -3.67 2.02 -14.50
CA ILE A 62 -3.74 1.44 -13.15
C ILE A 62 -2.32 1.34 -12.58
N GLY A 63 -2.07 2.08 -11.50
CA GLY A 63 -0.88 1.97 -10.65
C GLY A 63 -1.22 1.42 -9.26
N ASN A 64 -0.20 1.13 -8.46
CA ASN A 64 -0.38 0.62 -7.10
C ASN A 64 0.78 0.96 -6.17
N ALA A 65 0.55 0.88 -4.85
CA ALA A 65 1.58 1.06 -3.81
C ALA A 65 1.28 0.20 -2.57
N ALA A 66 2.33 -0.15 -1.81
CA ALA A 66 2.23 -1.01 -0.63
C ALA A 66 2.81 -0.38 0.66
N LEU A 67 3.74 0.57 0.52
CA LEU A 67 4.34 1.25 1.65
C LEU A 67 3.35 2.27 2.20
N ALA A 68 3.05 2.18 3.51
CA ALA A 68 2.16 3.08 4.25
C ALA A 68 0.92 3.55 3.45
N PRO A 69 0.04 2.64 2.96
CA PRO A 69 -1.01 2.99 2.01
C PRO A 69 -1.90 4.19 2.38
N PRO A 70 -2.32 4.39 3.65
CA PRO A 70 -3.11 5.56 4.03
C PRO A 70 -2.38 6.89 3.82
N LEU A 71 -1.08 6.96 4.16
CA LEU A 71 -0.27 8.17 3.98
C LEU A 71 -0.02 8.47 2.51
N ILE A 72 0.22 7.42 1.70
CA ILE A 72 0.39 7.58 0.25
C ILE A 72 -0.90 8.05 -0.41
N LYS A 73 -2.06 7.52 0.01
CA LYS A 73 -3.37 7.99 -0.44
C LYS A 73 -3.53 9.49 -0.19
N GLU A 74 -3.36 9.94 1.04
CA GLU A 74 -3.50 11.37 1.38
C GLU A 74 -2.50 12.24 0.60
N THR A 75 -1.28 11.74 0.41
CA THR A 75 -0.27 12.46 -0.39
C THR A 75 -0.72 12.64 -1.84
N ILE A 76 -1.24 11.58 -2.47
CA ILE A 76 -1.74 11.65 -3.85
C ILE A 76 -2.93 12.60 -3.91
N ASP A 77 -3.94 12.38 -3.07
CA ASP A 77 -5.21 13.10 -3.12
C ASP A 77 -5.07 14.60 -2.83
N GLN A 78 -4.14 15.00 -1.96
CA GLN A 78 -3.98 16.40 -1.57
C GLN A 78 -2.93 17.17 -2.40
N TYR A 79 -1.90 16.49 -2.92
CA TYR A 79 -0.73 17.18 -3.47
C TYR A 79 -0.36 16.79 -4.92
N LEU A 80 -0.80 15.63 -5.42
CA LEU A 80 -0.34 15.09 -6.71
C LEU A 80 -1.46 14.88 -7.74
N ALA A 81 -2.72 14.87 -7.30
CA ALA A 81 -3.90 14.59 -8.12
C ALA A 81 -4.40 15.79 -8.93
#